data_AF-L8M4N7-F1
#
_entry.id   AF-L8M4N7-F1
#
_cell.length_a   1.000
_cell.length_b   1.000
_cell.length_c   1.000
_cell.angle_alpha   90.00
_cell.angle_beta   90.00
_cell.angle_gamma   90.00
#
_symmetry.space_group_name_H-M   'P 1'
#
loop_
_entity.id
_entity.type
_entity.pdbx_description
1 polymer ?
#
loop_
_entity_poly.entity_id
_entity_poly.type
_entity_poly.pdbx_seq_one_letter_code
_entity_poly.pdbx_strand_id
1 'polypeptide(L)' 'MRIIARSTLRSFWEKYPDSEQSLKAWFYEASRAQWQSPSDIKRLYRNASIIANNRVVFNINRRQFSKNLE' A
#
# COMPACT_ATOMS: atom_id res chain seq x y z
N MET A 1 -7.51 8.17 4.89
CA MET A 1 -6.12 8.44 4.46
C MET A 1 -6.13 9.00 3.03
N ARG A 2 -5.32 10.01 2.70
CA ARG A 2 -5.16 10.51 1.32
C ARG A 2 -3.91 9.90 0.69
N ILE A 3 -4.07 9.07 -0.34
CA ILE A 3 -2.93 8.51 -1.09
C ILE A 3 -2.55 9.51 -2.20
N ILE A 4 -1.39 10.16 -2.05
CA ILE A 4 -0.91 11.20 -2.99
C ILE A 4 -0.04 10.66 -4.14
N ALA A 5 0.16 9.34 -4.21
CA ALA A 5 1.19 8.73 -5.05
C ALA A 5 0.65 7.96 -6.27
N ARG A 6 -0.62 8.11 -6.66
CA ARG A 6 -1.23 7.28 -7.72
C ARG A 6 -0.47 7.36 -9.05
N SER A 7 -0.04 8.56 -9.46
CA SER A 7 0.80 8.75 -10.65
C SER A 7 2.17 8.09 -10.49
N THR A 8 2.79 8.23 -9.32
CA THR A 8 4.07 7.59 -8.99
C THR A 8 4.00 6.06 -9.07
N LEU A 9 2.93 5.45 -8.56
CA LEU A 9 2.71 4.00 -8.68
C LEU A 9 2.61 3.59 -10.15
N ARG A 10 1.88 4.37 -10.96
CA ARG A 10 1.73 4.12 -12.39
C ARG A 10 3.06 4.16 -13.11
N SER A 11 3.82 5.25 -12.96
CA SER A 11 5.13 5.38 -13.58
C SER A 11 6.10 4.29 -13.12
N PHE A 12 5.97 3.81 -11.87
CA PHE A 12 6.78 2.71 -11.37
C PHE A 12 6.45 1.38 -12.05
N TRP A 13 5.18 0.99 -12.14
CA TRP A 13 4.82 -0.28 -12.77
C TRP A 13 4.95 -0.25 -14.30
N GLU A 14 4.91 0.93 -14.93
CA GLU A 14 5.28 1.09 -16.34
C GLU A 14 6.75 0.74 -16.58
N LYS A 15 7.63 1.09 -15.62
CA LYS A 15 9.05 0.73 -15.63
C LYS A 15 9.31 -0.72 -15.17
N TYR A 16 8.49 -1.23 -14.25
CA TYR A 16 8.62 -2.57 -13.66
C TYR A 16 7.28 -3.32 -13.68
N PRO A 17 6.87 -3.89 -14.83
CA PRO A 17 5.54 -4.49 -15.01
C PRO A 17 5.15 -5.54 -13.97
N ASP A 18 6.09 -6.36 -13.49
CA ASP A 18 5.84 -7.36 -12.44
C ASP A 18 5.27 -6.77 -11.13
N SER A 19 5.44 -5.46 -10.91
CA SER A 19 4.92 -4.78 -9.72
C SER A 19 3.47 -4.31 -9.87
N GLU A 20 2.93 -4.26 -11.08
CA GLU A 20 1.63 -3.64 -11.39
C GLU A 20 0.50 -4.21 -10.53
N GLN A 21 0.34 -5.54 -10.54
CA GLN A 21 -0.74 -6.20 -9.83
C GLN A 21 -0.65 -5.96 -8.32
N SER A 22 0.55 -6.09 -7.75
CA SER A 22 0.80 -5.89 -6.32
C SER A 22 0.52 -4.44 -5.90
N LEU A 23 0.94 -3.45 -6.70
CA LEU A 23 0.72 -2.04 -6.42
C LEU A 23 -0.74 -1.62 -6.62
N LYS A 24 -1.42 -2.13 -7.65
CA LYS A 24 -2.86 -1.90 -7.88
C LYS A 24 -3.69 -2.43 -6.72
N ALA A 25 -3.39 -3.65 -6.27
CA ALA A 25 -4.19 -4.29 -5.26
C ALA A 25 -3.88 -3.73 -3.86
N TRP A 26 -2.63 -3.36 -3.56
CA TRP A 26 -2.32 -2.51 -2.39
C TRP A 26 -3.07 -1.18 -2.43
N PHE A 27 -3.07 -0.48 -3.57
CA PHE A 27 -3.77 0.81 -3.69
C PHE A 27 -5.27 0.66 -3.44
N TYR A 28 -5.88 -0.41 -3.96
CA TYR A 28 -7.28 -0.72 -3.75
C TYR A 28 -7.60 -0.95 -2.27
N GLU A 29 -6.83 -1.79 -1.58
CA GLU A 29 -7.02 -2.08 -0.15
C GLU A 29 -6.78 -0.82 0.70
N ALA A 30 -5.63 -0.17 0.52
CA ALA A 30 -5.22 0.97 1.34
C ALA A 30 -6.14 2.18 1.16
N SER A 31 -6.73 2.38 -0.03
CA SER A 31 -7.66 3.48 -0.30
C SER A 31 -9.05 3.25 0.31
N ARG A 32 -9.45 2.00 0.54
CA ARG A 32 -10.76 1.63 1.10
C ARG A 32 -10.74 1.35 2.60
N ALA A 33 -9.57 1.07 3.16
CA ALA A 33 -9.43 0.85 4.58
C ALA A 33 -9.71 2.11 5.41
N GLN A 34 -10.44 1.92 6.51
CA GLN A 34 -10.64 2.95 7.53
C GLN A 34 -9.48 2.91 8.53
N TRP A 35 -8.54 3.82 8.36
CA TRP A 35 -7.41 4.00 9.27
C TRP A 35 -7.80 5.00 10.35
N GLN A 36 -8.01 4.56 11.58
CA GLN A 36 -8.29 5.45 12.72
C GLN A 36 -7.00 5.88 13.40
N SER A 37 -5.98 5.03 13.39
CA SER A 37 -4.68 5.30 13.98
C SER A 37 -3.52 4.70 13.17
N PRO A 38 -2.28 5.15 13.41
CA PRO A 38 -1.11 4.49 12.87
C PRO A 38 -0.96 3.02 13.33
N SER A 39 -1.50 2.67 14.50
CA SER A 39 -1.48 1.28 14.98
C SER A 39 -2.37 0.35 14.15
N ASP A 40 -3.47 0.85 13.57
CA ASP A 40 -4.25 0.08 12.58
C ASP A 40 -3.42 -0.30 11.36
N ILE A 41 -2.59 0.63 10.89
CA ILE A 41 -1.71 0.41 9.76
C ILE A 41 -0.66 -0.63 10.11
N LYS A 42 -0.02 -0.53 11.29
CA LYS A 42 0.96 -1.51 11.76
C LYS A 42 0.37 -2.90 11.96
N ARG A 43 -0.92 -3.01 12.31
CA ARG A 43 -1.62 -4.30 12.45
C ARG A 43 -1.75 -5.04 11.12
N LEU A 44 -2.08 -4.33 10.04
CA LEU A 44 -2.24 -4.91 8.70
C LEU A 44 -0.92 -4.97 7.91
N TYR A 45 -0.06 -3.97 8.06
CA TYR A 45 1.23 -3.83 7.39
C TYR A 45 2.33 -3.70 8.45
N ARG A 46 2.73 -4.83 9.06
CA ARG A 46 3.74 -4.87 10.13
C ARG A 46 5.05 -4.17 9.74
N ASN A 47 5.43 -4.30 8.47
CA ASN A 47 6.63 -3.69 7.91
C ASN A 47 6.46 -2.23 7.48
N ALA A 48 5.27 -1.61 7.59
CA ALA A 48 5.11 -0.20 7.26
C ALA A 48 5.87 0.68 8.26
N SER A 49 6.51 1.75 7.78
CA SER A 49 7.20 2.73 8.63
C SER A 49 6.33 3.96 8.81
N ILE A 50 6.00 4.28 10.06
CA ILE A 50 5.34 5.54 10.39
C ILE A 50 6.44 6.58 10.58
N ILE A 51 6.34 7.69 9.86
CA ILE A 51 7.31 8.79 9.92
C ILE A 51 6.62 10.08 10.38
N ALA A 52 7.40 11.12 10.64
CA ALA A 52 6.88 12.42 11.06
C ALA A 52 5.82 12.99 10.10
N ASN A 53 5.02 13.93 10.60
CA ASN A 53 3.97 14.64 9.85
C ASN A 53 2.84 13.73 9.35
N ASN A 54 2.44 12.72 10.14
CA ASN A 54 1.38 11.77 9.82
C ASN A 54 1.56 11.07 8.46
N ARG A 55 2.81 10.81 8.08
CA ARG A 55 3.14 10.10 6.85
C ARG A 55 3.49 8.66 7.16
N VAL A 56 3.20 7.78 6.21
CA VAL A 56 3.46 6.34 6.33
C VAL A 56 4.08 5.84 5.04
N VAL A 57 5.14 5.04 5.18
CA VAL A 57 5.84 4.36 4.09
C VAL A 57 5.46 2.89 4.13
N PHE A 58 4.96 2.37 3.02
CA PHE A 58 4.56 0.97 2.88
C PHE A 58 5.66 0.19 2.15
N ASN A 59 6.07 -0.93 2.73
CA ASN A 59 6.98 -1.88 2.07
C ASN A 59 6.14 -2.91 1.33
N ILE A 60 6.09 -2.82 0.00
CA ILE A 60 5.30 -3.70 -0.86
C ILE A 60 6.25 -4.66 -1.58
N ASN A 61 6.45 -5.85 -1.00
CA ASN A 61 7.29 -6.90 -1.59
C ASN A 61 6.54 -7.73 -2.64
N ARG A 62 7.28 -8.29 -3.60
CA ARG A 62 6.80 -9.12 -4.73
C ARG A 62 6.08 -10.44 -4.37
N ARG A 63 5.82 -10.74 -3.09
CA ARG A 63 5.02 -11.91 -2.69
C ARG A 63 4.21 -11.61 -1.44
N GLN A 64 2.91 -11.37 -1.63
CA GLN A 64 1.82 -12.19 -1.08
C GLN A 64 0.49 -11.49 -1.41
N PHE A 65 0.00 -11.67 -2.64
CA PHE A 65 -1.42 -11.50 -2.95
C PHE A 65 -2.07 -12.88 -2.84
N SER A 66 -2.55 -13.21 -1.64
CA SER A 66 -3.42 -14.36 -1.40
C SER A 66 -4.40 -13.99 -0.29
N LYS A 67 -5.37 -13.16 -0.65
CA LYS A 67 -6.69 -13.24 -0.04
C LYS A 67 -7.71 -13.20 -1.16
N ASN A 68 -8.21 -14.39 -1.50
CA ASN A 68 -9.57 -14.51 -2.00
C ASN A 68 -10.47 -13.85 -0.94
N LEU A 69 -11.14 -12.78 -1.33
CA LEU A 69 -12.31 -12.28 -0.63
C LEU A 69 -13.49 -13.04 -1.23
N GLU A 70 -13.77 -14.21 -0.66
CA GLU A 70 -15.13 -14.74 -0.55
C GLU A 70 -15.77 -14.17 0.72
#